data_AF-E0UPY9-F1
#
_entry.id   AF-E0UPY9-F1
#
_cell.length_a   1.000
_cell.length_b   1.000
_cell.length_c   1.000
_cell.angle_alpha   90.00
_cell.angle_beta   90.00
_cell.angle_gamma   90.00
#
_symmetry.space_group_name_H-M   'P 1'
#
loop_
_entity.id
_entity.type
_entity.pdbx_description
1 polymer ?
#
loop_
_entity_poly.entity_id
_entity_poly.type
_entity_poly.pdbx_seq_one_letter_code
_entity_poly.pdbx_strand_id
1 'polypeptide(L)'
;MIHGFDVDAPLVCEGIIGDGCGGGRFFLVENETLLAYDPQTQSKIFLLDGIKNAKSLSKKTCMLTIECEDEVIEFDLSALKRV
;
A
#
# COMPACT_ATOMS: atom_id res chain seq x y z
N MET A 1 11.06 -13.24 -0.22
CA MET A 1 11.23 -12.46 1.02
C MET A 1 12.24 -11.34 0.78
N ILE A 2 11.76 -10.12 0.64
CA ILE A 2 12.62 -8.94 0.58
C ILE A 2 12.40 -8.22 1.92
N HIS A 3 13.47 -8.04 2.72
CA HIS A 3 13.42 -7.32 4.00
C HIS A 3 12.34 -7.76 5.01
N GLY A 4 12.06 -9.07 5.10
CA GLY A 4 11.07 -9.60 6.06
C GLY A 4 9.61 -9.39 5.67
N PHE A 5 9.35 -8.80 4.49
CA PHE A 5 8.02 -8.76 3.89
C PHE A 5 7.84 -9.93 2.94
N ASP A 6 6.72 -10.60 3.08
CA ASP A 6 6.23 -11.54 2.09
C ASP A 6 5.55 -10.73 0.99
N VAL A 7 6.28 -10.50 -0.11
CA VAL A 7 5.78 -9.74 -1.27
C VAL A 7 4.65 -10.48 -2.00
N ASP A 8 4.49 -11.77 -1.72
CA ASP A 8 3.38 -12.58 -2.20
C ASP A 8 2.18 -12.55 -1.22
N ALA A 9 2.31 -11.86 -0.07
CA ALA A 9 1.18 -11.67 0.82
C ALA A 9 0.15 -10.75 0.15
N PRO A 10 -1.14 -11.10 0.22
CA PRO A 10 -2.18 -10.38 -0.49
C PRO A 10 -2.35 -8.93 -0.02
N LEU A 11 -1.86 -8.59 1.18
CA LEU A 11 -1.91 -7.24 1.76
C LEU A 11 -0.64 -6.43 1.56
N VAL A 12 0.25 -6.87 0.66
CA VAL A 12 1.51 -6.19 0.34
C VAL A 12 1.58 -5.99 -1.17
N CYS A 13 2.00 -4.82 -1.62
CA CYS A 13 2.33 -4.60 -3.02
C CYS A 13 3.57 -3.70 -3.17
N GLU A 14 4.38 -3.94 -4.19
CA GLU A 14 5.53 -3.10 -4.50
C GLU A 14 5.14 -1.93 -5.42
N GLY A 15 5.64 -0.75 -5.10
CA GLY A 15 5.60 0.39 -5.99
C GLY A 15 6.52 0.22 -7.18
N ILE A 16 5.92 0.16 -8.37
CA ILE A 16 6.66 0.02 -9.64
C ILE A 16 7.52 1.26 -9.91
N ILE A 17 8.82 1.06 -10.09
CA ILE A 17 9.75 2.13 -10.46
C ILE A 17 9.38 2.63 -11.87
N GLY A 18 9.24 3.95 -12.04
CA GLY A 18 8.86 4.57 -13.31
C GLY A 18 7.35 4.77 -13.49
N ASP A 19 6.52 4.27 -12.57
CA ASP A 19 5.05 4.44 -12.57
C ASP A 19 4.59 5.78 -11.96
N GLY A 20 5.53 6.73 -11.80
CA GLY A 20 5.30 8.08 -11.28
C GLY A 20 5.16 8.19 -9.75
N CYS A 21 4.47 7.25 -9.11
CA CYS A 21 4.17 7.31 -7.67
C CYS A 21 4.70 6.09 -6.91
N GLY A 22 5.45 6.32 -5.83
CA GLY A 22 5.82 5.26 -4.88
C GLY A 22 6.84 4.24 -5.35
N GLY A 23 7.54 4.48 -6.47
CA GLY A 23 8.52 3.55 -7.01
C GLY A 23 9.61 3.16 -6.00
N GLY A 24 9.87 1.86 -5.85
CA GLY A 24 10.86 1.33 -4.93
C GLY A 24 10.44 1.34 -3.45
N ARG A 25 9.17 1.65 -3.16
CA ARG A 25 8.57 1.52 -1.82
C ARG A 25 7.60 0.35 -1.79
N PHE A 26 7.42 -0.24 -0.63
CA PHE A 26 6.40 -1.25 -0.40
C PHE A 26 5.18 -0.60 0.23
N PHE A 27 4.00 -0.96 -0.24
CA PHE A 27 2.75 -0.59 0.39
C PHE A 27 2.20 -1.83 1.09
N LEU A 28 1.68 -1.64 2.30
CA LEU A 28 1.14 -2.74 3.07
C LEU A 28 -0.03 -2.28 3.95
N VAL A 29 -0.97 -3.19 4.20
CA VAL A 29 -2.00 -3.01 5.22
C VAL A 29 -1.60 -3.83 6.46
N GLU A 30 -1.35 -3.14 7.57
CA GLU A 30 -0.98 -3.72 8.87
C GLU A 30 -1.82 -3.04 9.96
N ASN A 31 -2.44 -3.82 10.85
CA ASN A 31 -3.31 -3.30 11.92
C ASN A 31 -4.35 -2.29 11.42
N GLU A 32 -5.13 -2.68 10.39
CA GLU A 32 -6.17 -1.84 9.76
C GLU A 32 -5.66 -0.50 9.20
N THR A 33 -4.35 -0.41 8.91
CA THR A 33 -3.70 0.83 8.50
C THR A 33 -2.85 0.60 7.25
N LEU A 34 -3.01 1.47 6.25
CA LEU A 34 -2.18 1.52 5.05
C LEU A 34 -0.89 2.27 5.35
N LEU A 35 0.22 1.61 5.05
CA LEU A 35 1.57 2.10 5.28
C LEU A 35 2.35 2.07 3.97
N ALA A 36 3.24 3.05 3.81
CA ALA A 36 4.33 2.98 2.85
C ALA A 36 5.65 2.72 3.58
N TYR A 37 6.32 1.64 3.24
CA TYR A 37 7.64 1.28 3.74
C TYR A 37 8.71 1.57 2.68
N ASP A 38 9.72 2.34 3.08
CA ASP A 38 10.91 2.58 2.27
C ASP A 38 12.03 1.63 2.71
N PRO A 39 12.44 0.66 1.87
CA PRO A 39 13.48 -0.30 2.21
C PRO A 39 14.87 0.33 2.33
N GLN A 40 15.13 1.48 1.69
CA GLN A 40 16.43 2.14 1.75
C GLN A 40 16.66 2.83 3.09
N THR A 41 15.62 3.51 3.59
CA THR A 41 15.67 4.27 4.84
C THR A 41 15.09 3.53 6.04
N GLN A 42 14.52 2.33 5.81
CA GLN A 42 13.77 1.53 6.79
C GLN A 42 12.62 2.32 7.46
N SER A 43 12.14 3.36 6.80
CA SER A 43 11.12 4.25 7.33
C SER A 43 9.72 3.79 6.93
N LYS A 44 8.77 3.88 7.85
CA LYS A 44 7.34 3.64 7.62
C LYS A 44 6.60 4.98 7.64
N ILE A 45 5.72 5.19 6.65
CA ILE A 45 4.85 6.35 6.55
C ILE A 45 3.41 5.88 6.64
N PHE A 46 2.65 6.46 7.55
CA PHE A 46 1.21 6.21 7.71
C PHE A 46 0.43 7.00 6.66
N LEU A 47 -0.41 6.31 5.87
CA LEU A 47 -1.15 6.92 4.77
C LEU A 47 -2.66 7.01 5.05
N LEU A 48 -3.27 5.93 5.54
CA LEU A 48 -4.70 5.85 5.81
C LEU A 48 -4.97 4.83 6.91
N ASP A 49 -5.84 5.15 7.86
CA ASP A 49 -6.34 4.24 8.89
C ASP A 49 -7.79 3.81 8.62
N GLY A 50 -8.28 2.83 9.39
CA GLY A 50 -9.67 2.40 9.36
C GLY A 50 -10.00 1.39 8.25
N ILE A 51 -9.00 0.68 7.74
CA ILE A 51 -9.15 -0.33 6.69
C ILE A 51 -9.48 -1.68 7.35
N LYS A 52 -10.78 -1.96 7.50
CA LYS A 52 -11.26 -3.17 8.15
C LYS A 52 -11.38 -4.32 7.16
N ASN A 53 -11.02 -5.54 7.59
CA ASN A 53 -11.19 -6.77 6.82
C ASN A 53 -10.58 -6.70 5.40
N ALA A 54 -9.39 -6.10 5.26
CA ALA A 54 -8.68 -6.06 3.98
C ALA A 54 -8.38 -7.49 3.50
N LYS A 55 -8.67 -7.74 2.23
CA LYS A 55 -8.43 -9.02 1.53
C LYS A 55 -7.27 -8.92 0.56
N SER A 56 -7.17 -7.82 -0.18
CA SER A 56 -6.10 -7.61 -1.16
C SER A 56 -5.67 -6.14 -1.22
N LEU A 57 -4.41 -5.92 -1.58
CA LEU A 57 -3.84 -4.61 -1.86
C LEU A 57 -3.19 -4.67 -3.24
N SER A 58 -3.54 -3.72 -4.09
CA SER A 58 -2.94 -3.55 -5.40
C SER A 58 -2.64 -2.09 -5.70
N LYS A 59 -1.73 -1.87 -6.65
CA LYS A 59 -1.36 -0.53 -7.10
C LYS A 59 -1.45 -0.44 -8.61
N LYS A 60 -1.96 0.69 -9.10
CA LYS A 60 -1.92 1.08 -10.50
C LYS A 60 -1.63 2.58 -10.58
N THR A 61 -0.51 2.96 -11.20
CA THR A 61 -0.08 4.36 -11.29
C THR A 61 0.02 5.01 -9.91
N CYS A 62 -0.74 6.06 -9.65
CA CYS A 62 -0.79 6.70 -8.34
C CYS A 62 -1.92 6.18 -7.46
N MET A 63 -2.73 5.25 -7.95
CA MET A 63 -3.85 4.69 -7.20
C MET A 63 -3.46 3.41 -6.50
N LEU A 64 -3.72 3.37 -5.18
CA LEU A 64 -3.77 2.15 -4.39
C LEU A 64 -5.22 1.72 -4.26
N THR A 65 -5.47 0.45 -4.52
CA THR A 65 -6.78 -0.17 -4.38
C THR A 65 -6.67 -1.26 -3.32
N ILE A 66 -7.44 -1.09 -2.25
CA ILE A 66 -7.57 -2.06 -1.17
C ILE A 66 -8.95 -2.69 -1.28
N GLU A 67 -9.00 -3.98 -1.59
CA GLU A 67 -10.27 -4.72 -1.54
C GLU A 67 -10.49 -5.19 -0.11
N CYS A 68 -11.58 -4.79 0.50
CA CYS A 68 -12.04 -5.27 1.80
C CYS A 68 -13.22 -6.24 1.59
N GLU A 69 -13.67 -6.87 2.66
CA GLU A 69 -14.84 -7.75 2.61
C GLU A 69 -16.12 -7.04 2.17
N ASP A 70 -16.36 -5.85 2.71
CA ASP A 70 -17.62 -5.12 2.56
C ASP A 70 -17.52 -3.94 1.57
N GLU A 71 -16.30 -3.47 1.28
CA GLU A 71 -16.05 -2.29 0.45
C GLU A 71 -14.72 -2.38 -0.32
N VAL A 72 -14.56 -1.50 -1.30
CA VAL A 72 -13.27 -1.26 -1.97
C VAL A 72 -12.84 0.16 -1.64
N ILE A 73 -11.61 0.32 -1.17
CA ILE A 73 -11.03 1.60 -0.80
C ILE A 73 -9.99 1.98 -1.86
N GLU A 74 -10.16 3.15 -2.45
CA GLU A 74 -9.19 3.72 -3.39
C GLU A 74 -8.46 4.89 -2.74
N PHE A 75 -7.14 4.91 -2.85
CA PHE A 75 -6.27 5.94 -2.29
C PHE A 75 -5.34 6.50 -3.36
N ASP A 76 -5.39 7.81 -3.56
CA ASP A 76 -4.52 8.52 -4.49
C ASP A 76 -3.23 8.97 -3.78
N LEU A 77 -2.11 8.35 -4.15
CA LEU A 77 -0.77 8.68 -3.67
C LEU A 77 -0.29 10.07 -4.09
N SER A 78 -0.79 10.61 -5.19
CA SER A 78 -0.40 11.94 -5.67
C SER A 78 -1.07 13.05 -4.86
N ALA A 79 -2.32 12.81 -4.43
CA ALA A 79 -3.10 13.73 -3.62
C ALA A 79 -3.08 13.40 -2.12
N LEU A 80 -2.46 12.26 -1.74
CA LEU A 80 -2.41 11.71 -0.38
C LEU A 80 -3.79 11.67 0.29
N LYS A 81 -4.80 11.18 -0.43
CA LYS A 81 -6.18 11.12 0.05
C LYS A 81 -6.95 9.92 -0.49
N ARG A 82 -7.97 9.51 0.26
CA ARG A 82 -9.01 8.59 -0.21
C ARG A 82 -9.85 9.26 -1.30
N VAL A 83 -10.23 8.49 -2.32
CA VAL A 83 -11.10 8.92 -3.45
C VAL A 83 -12.48 8.28 -3.33
#